data_AF-A0AAF1B7T3-F1
#
_entry.id   AF-A0AAF1B7T3-F1
#
_cell.length_a   1.000
_cell.length_b   1.000
_cell.length_c   1.000
_cell.angle_alpha   90.00
_cell.angle_beta   90.00
_cell.angle_gamma   90.00
#
_symmetry.space_group_name_H-M   'P 1'
#
loop_
_entity.id
_entity.type
_entity.pdbx_description
1 polymer ?
#
loop_
_entity_poly.entity_id
_entity_poly.type
_entity_poly.pdbx_seq_one_letter_code
_entity_poly.pdbx_strand_id
1 'polypeptide(L)'
;MLKNVVQAIPAYAMSCFLLPKTLCQEIERVMNGFWWKNNSGNNKGIRWLAWNKMCSPKKQGGLGFRDIQGFNLALLGKQCWSLLNRPTALVTRVLKAKYYPNGHFLQAGRIGGASFTWSGIWQAKEEIRKGLRWILGDGKTINIDKDRWLKAKEGYCVDNSDMISPMNPRKVCDFFRGNDKVWDEAKVRFHFNAVDSEAILNTRIPQRCTKDRIAWVHSSNGQYTVKSGYLQWCKDQAVQGGAHQSNGWNKIWRLGIPHKIKVFLWRFCRNTLPVRHLLRDRGVLVPLECSLCEGDVEHMNYLFIDCHYAKESWQAVGLDFNSREEEYAHIWLLNMLSKAPEETLIKISTVLWSIWFARNKQIFENKNMPSAVGISWSKKHIDEWQAANKKPVILQNSGESSTAGNIKWKPPEVDQLKINVDAALSTGQNSYGVGMVIRNHHSQYRGGKTMRFAGMVSVLEAELKGILEAILWAQELADCYVTIETDSLISVNAVNRGHDSSMEAEDLVQQCLEALSNNSRISVSHVKKQANKVAHNLARVPCERNCFIVFSSPPSCLLGTLLSDALEF
;
A
#
# COMPACT_ATOMS: atom_id res chain seq x y z
N MET A 1 23.20 1.49 11.87
CA MET A 1 23.67 0.38 12.72
C MET A 1 22.54 -0.55 13.17
N LEU A 2 21.60 -0.15 14.03
CA LEU A 2 20.54 -1.05 14.52
C LEU A 2 19.71 -1.76 13.44
N LYS A 3 19.26 -1.01 12.41
CA LYS A 3 18.49 -1.60 11.30
C LYS A 3 19.31 -2.47 10.36
N ASN A 4 20.52 -2.02 10.04
CA ASN A 4 21.31 -2.61 8.95
C ASN A 4 22.23 -3.73 9.44
N VAL A 5 22.53 -3.77 10.75
CA VAL A 5 23.48 -4.71 11.35
C VAL A 5 22.75 -5.58 12.37
N VAL A 6 22.30 -4.99 13.48
CA VAL A 6 21.77 -5.78 14.62
C VAL A 6 20.48 -6.54 14.27
N GLN A 7 19.56 -5.94 13.51
CA GLN A 7 18.35 -6.63 13.02
C GLN A 7 18.62 -7.65 11.90
N ALA A 8 19.75 -7.51 11.19
CA ALA A 8 20.08 -8.38 10.07
C ALA A 8 20.76 -9.68 10.53
N ILE A 9 21.60 -9.61 11.56
CA ILE A 9 22.32 -10.77 12.12
C ILE A 9 21.40 -11.97 12.44
N PRO A 10 20.31 -11.82 13.22
CA PRO A 10 19.45 -12.95 13.54
C PRO A 10 18.52 -13.35 12.40
N ALA A 11 18.45 -12.59 11.29
CA ALA A 11 17.42 -12.77 10.27
C ALA A 11 17.49 -14.16 9.60
N TYR A 12 18.68 -14.71 9.40
CA TYR A 12 18.84 -16.05 8.84
C TYR A 12 18.28 -17.12 9.79
N ALA A 13 18.69 -17.09 11.07
CA ALA A 13 18.18 -18.03 12.07
C ALA A 13 16.66 -17.89 12.25
N MET A 14 16.14 -16.66 12.32
CA MET A 14 14.70 -16.37 12.40
C MET A 14 13.92 -16.80 11.13
N SER A 15 14.58 -16.97 9.99
CA SER A 15 13.92 -17.49 8.79
C SER A 15 13.69 -19.00 8.82
N CYS A 16 14.38 -19.70 9.72
CA CYS A 16 14.31 -21.15 9.88
C CYS A 16 13.69 -21.59 11.22
N PHE A 17 13.84 -20.79 12.27
CA PHE A 17 13.44 -21.11 13.63
C PHE A 17 12.64 -19.97 14.25
N LEU A 18 11.72 -20.31 15.14
CA LEU A 18 11.10 -19.33 16.02
C LEU A 18 11.96 -19.21 17.28
N LEU A 19 12.55 -18.04 17.49
CA LEU A 19 13.36 -17.76 18.66
C LEU A 19 12.48 -17.71 19.92
N PRO A 20 13.00 -18.17 21.08
CA PRO A 20 12.32 -17.99 22.35
C PRO A 20 12.01 -16.52 22.61
N LYS A 21 10.82 -16.23 23.17
CA LYS A 21 10.41 -14.85 23.49
C LYS A 21 11.40 -14.14 24.41
N THR A 22 12.01 -14.87 25.34
CA THR A 22 13.04 -14.36 26.26
C THR A 22 14.27 -13.87 25.50
N LEU A 23 14.77 -14.65 24.54
CA LEU A 23 15.90 -14.25 23.68
C LEU A 23 15.55 -13.04 22.82
N CYS A 24 14.34 -12.98 22.25
CA CYS A 24 13.87 -11.80 21.52
C CYS A 24 13.92 -10.54 22.40
N GLN A 25 13.42 -10.63 23.64
CA GLN A 25 13.44 -9.53 24.61
C GLN A 25 14.87 -9.13 24.99
N GLU A 26 15.79 -10.08 25.13
CA GLU A 26 17.21 -9.79 25.40
C GLU A 26 17.87 -9.02 24.25
N ILE A 27 17.65 -9.46 23.01
CA ILE A 27 18.13 -8.75 21.81
C ILE A 27 17.56 -7.32 21.79
N GLU A 28 16.27 -7.17 22.03
CA GLU A 28 15.61 -5.86 22.08
C GLU A 28 16.11 -4.98 23.22
N ARG A 29 16.44 -5.54 24.38
CA ARG A 29 17.08 -4.78 25.49
C ARG A 29 18.45 -4.24 25.08
N VAL A 30 19.26 -5.02 24.36
CA VAL A 30 20.55 -4.57 23.81
C VAL A 30 20.34 -3.46 22.80
N MET A 31 19.39 -3.61 21.87
CA MET A 31 19.07 -2.60 20.87
C MET A 31 18.55 -1.30 21.49
N ASN A 32 17.68 -1.40 22.48
CA ASN A 32 17.14 -0.27 23.23
C ASN A 32 18.25 0.42 24.03
N GLY A 33 19.15 -0.37 24.63
CA GLY A 33 20.35 0.12 25.30
C GLY A 33 21.23 0.89 24.33
N PHE A 34 21.58 0.33 23.18
CA PHE A 34 22.40 0.99 22.17
C PHE A 34 21.80 2.32 21.68
N TRP A 35 20.47 2.41 21.56
CA TRP A 35 19.81 3.65 21.12
C TRP A 35 19.85 4.76 22.16
N TRP A 36 19.67 4.44 23.45
CA TRP A 36 19.56 5.43 24.53
C TRP A 36 20.83 5.64 25.35
N LYS A 37 21.80 4.72 25.29
CA LYS A 37 23.09 4.87 25.96
C LYS A 37 23.97 5.83 25.17
N ASN A 38 24.67 6.70 25.89
CA ASN A 38 25.76 7.51 25.37
C ASN A 38 27.09 6.79 25.66
N ASN A 39 28.12 7.02 24.82
CA ASN A 39 29.45 6.39 24.96
C ASN A 39 30.26 6.85 26.19
N SER A 40 29.69 7.67 27.08
CA SER A 40 30.37 8.24 28.24
C SER A 40 29.93 7.54 29.54
N GLY A 41 30.72 6.54 29.97
CA GLY A 41 30.66 5.94 31.31
C GLY A 41 29.64 4.80 31.53
N ASN A 42 29.70 4.21 32.73
CA ASN A 42 28.88 3.06 33.19
C ASN A 42 27.37 3.37 33.35
N ASN A 43 26.88 4.49 32.81
CA ASN A 43 25.53 4.96 33.01
C ASN A 43 24.54 4.27 32.04
N LYS A 44 23.38 3.84 32.55
CA LYS A 44 22.38 3.09 31.78
C LYS A 44 21.67 3.95 30.72
N GLY A 45 21.84 5.28 30.76
CA GLY A 45 21.17 6.25 29.89
C GLY A 45 19.67 6.39 30.20
N ILE A 46 19.08 7.54 29.87
CA ILE A 46 17.64 7.78 30.07
C ILE A 46 16.86 7.21 28.87
N ARG A 47 15.93 6.28 29.15
CA ARG A 47 15.02 5.73 28.15
C ARG A 47 13.81 6.64 28.01
N TRP A 48 13.82 7.52 27.02
CA TRP A 48 12.77 8.51 26.82
C TRP A 48 11.47 7.92 26.29
N LEU A 49 11.54 6.82 25.55
CA LEU A 49 10.38 6.15 24.96
C LEU A 49 10.48 4.63 25.09
N ALA A 50 9.33 3.99 25.31
CA ALA A 50 9.23 2.53 25.32
C ALA A 50 9.61 1.92 23.96
N TRP A 51 10.25 0.75 23.98
CA TRP A 51 10.79 0.10 22.77
C TRP A 51 9.70 -0.25 21.76
N ASN A 52 8.56 -0.77 22.20
CA ASN A 52 7.40 -1.07 21.35
C ASN A 52 6.94 0.15 20.53
N LYS A 53 6.91 1.33 21.16
CA LYS A 53 6.58 2.61 20.51
C LYS A 53 7.63 3.03 19.47
N MET A 54 8.90 2.61 19.62
CA MET A 54 9.94 2.83 18.60
C MET A 54 9.85 1.81 17.44
N CYS A 55 9.37 0.60 17.72
CA CYS A 55 9.12 -0.44 16.72
C CYS A 55 7.89 -0.20 15.85
N SER A 56 7.01 0.73 16.24
CA SER A 56 5.89 1.13 15.40
C SER A 56 6.36 1.62 14.02
N PRO A 57 5.57 1.40 12.96
CA PRO A 57 5.83 1.98 11.65
C PRO A 57 6.05 3.50 11.71
N LYS A 58 6.91 4.02 10.82
CA LYS A 58 7.15 5.46 10.69
C LYS A 58 5.87 6.27 10.48
N LYS A 59 4.90 5.70 9.75
CA LYS A 59 3.57 6.30 9.52
C LYS A 59 2.71 6.42 10.78
N GLN A 60 3.06 5.70 11.85
CA GLN A 60 2.39 5.70 13.15
C GLN A 60 3.27 6.33 14.25
N GLY A 61 4.35 7.01 13.86
CA GLY A 61 5.22 7.74 14.79
C GLY A 61 6.28 6.91 15.50
N GLY A 62 6.55 5.68 15.06
CA GLY A 62 7.76 4.97 15.47
C GLY A 62 8.96 5.29 14.57
N LEU A 63 10.11 4.69 14.87
CA LEU A 63 11.32 4.82 14.07
C LEU A 63 11.40 3.78 12.95
N GLY A 64 10.45 2.84 12.92
CA GLY A 64 10.47 1.69 12.03
C GLY A 64 11.61 0.73 12.37
N PHE A 65 11.97 0.62 13.64
CA PHE A 65 12.64 -0.59 14.13
C PHE A 65 11.66 -1.76 14.06
N ARG A 66 12.19 -2.99 14.03
CA ARG A 66 11.38 -4.18 14.01
C ARG A 66 11.34 -4.76 15.42
N ASP A 67 10.14 -5.08 15.86
CA ASP A 67 9.92 -6.05 16.93
C ASP A 67 10.48 -7.40 16.46
N ILE A 68 11.36 -7.99 17.26
CA ILE A 68 12.10 -9.19 16.85
C ILE A 68 11.17 -10.38 16.75
N GLN A 69 10.22 -10.52 17.67
CA GLN A 69 9.27 -11.64 17.64
C GLN A 69 8.31 -11.53 16.45
N GLY A 70 7.73 -10.35 16.24
CA GLY A 70 6.86 -10.08 15.08
C GLY A 70 7.60 -10.25 13.75
N PHE A 71 8.86 -9.82 13.68
CA PHE A 71 9.68 -10.00 12.48
C PHE A 71 10.04 -11.47 12.24
N ASN A 72 10.34 -12.23 13.30
CA ASN A 72 10.58 -13.67 13.21
C ASN A 72 9.35 -14.40 12.67
N LEU A 73 8.16 -14.10 13.18
CA LEU A 73 6.91 -14.69 12.69
C LEU A 73 6.66 -14.33 11.23
N ALA A 74 6.95 -13.09 10.81
CA ALA A 74 6.82 -12.69 9.41
C ALA A 74 7.82 -13.38 8.47
N LEU A 75 9.04 -13.68 8.94
CA LEU A 75 10.03 -14.46 8.20
C LEU A 75 9.57 -15.92 8.03
N LEU A 76 9.12 -16.55 9.11
CA LEU A 76 8.54 -17.90 9.06
C LEU A 76 7.25 -17.94 8.23
N GLY A 77 6.46 -16.87 8.24
CA GLY A 77 5.31 -16.69 7.35
C GLY A 77 5.68 -16.78 5.87
N LYS A 78 6.89 -16.37 5.47
CA LYS A 78 7.38 -16.56 4.10
C LYS A 78 7.66 -18.04 3.79
N GLN A 79 8.10 -18.82 4.79
CA GLN A 79 8.22 -20.28 4.65
C GLN A 79 6.84 -20.91 4.49
N CYS A 80 5.87 -20.55 5.33
CA CYS A 80 4.49 -20.99 5.20
C CYS A 80 3.92 -20.68 3.80
N TRP A 81 4.16 -19.47 3.29
CA TRP A 81 3.78 -19.09 1.93
C TRP A 81 4.44 -19.94 0.84
N SER A 82 5.72 -20.31 1.03
CA SER A 82 6.41 -21.21 0.11
C SER A 82 5.82 -22.62 0.13
N LEU A 83 5.47 -23.14 1.31
CA LEU A 83 4.82 -24.45 1.44
C LEU A 83 3.46 -24.50 0.73
N LEU A 84 2.74 -23.38 0.73
CA LEU A 84 1.45 -23.24 0.05
C LEU A 84 1.58 -23.19 -1.48
N ASN A 85 2.55 -22.42 -1.99
CA ASN A 85 2.61 -22.10 -3.43
C ASN A 85 3.69 -22.86 -4.21
N ARG A 86 4.57 -23.61 -3.54
CA ARG A 86 5.66 -24.39 -4.17
C ARG A 86 5.63 -25.84 -3.71
N PRO A 87 4.61 -26.62 -4.12
CA PRO A 87 4.45 -28.02 -3.69
C PRO A 87 5.58 -28.94 -4.18
N THR A 88 6.24 -28.59 -5.28
CA THR A 88 7.33 -29.38 -5.89
C THR A 88 8.70 -29.12 -5.24
N ALA A 89 8.85 -28.06 -4.45
CA ALA A 89 10.11 -27.77 -3.79
C ALA A 89 10.49 -28.88 -2.80
N LEU A 90 11.78 -29.23 -2.73
CA LEU A 90 12.28 -30.32 -1.90
C LEU A 90 11.85 -30.16 -0.43
N VAL A 91 12.01 -28.95 0.13
CA VAL A 91 11.60 -28.64 1.51
C VAL A 91 10.11 -28.88 1.74
N THR A 92 9.26 -28.53 0.78
CA THR A 92 7.81 -28.75 0.87
C THR A 92 7.48 -30.23 0.85
N ARG A 93 8.12 -31.01 -0.05
CA ARG A 93 7.92 -32.45 -0.16
C ARG A 93 8.34 -33.18 1.12
N VAL A 94 9.50 -32.83 1.67
CA VAL A 94 10.02 -33.43 2.92
C VAL A 94 9.13 -33.10 4.11
N LEU A 95 8.75 -31.83 4.29
CA LEU A 95 7.88 -31.43 5.40
C LEU A 95 6.47 -32.01 5.27
N LYS A 96 5.92 -32.08 4.05
CA LYS A 96 4.63 -32.75 3.79
C LYS A 96 4.68 -34.21 4.18
N ALA A 97 5.66 -34.97 3.67
CA ALA A 97 5.79 -36.39 3.96
C ALA A 97 5.90 -36.67 5.47
N LYS A 98 6.59 -35.80 6.22
CA LYS A 98 6.79 -35.98 7.66
C LYS A 98 5.63 -35.51 8.53
N TYR A 99 5.02 -34.36 8.21
CA TYR A 99 4.12 -33.66 9.15
C TYR A 99 2.67 -33.53 8.68
N TYR A 100 2.39 -33.69 7.39
CA TYR A 100 1.02 -33.63 6.85
C TYR A 100 0.87 -34.49 5.59
N PRO A 101 1.17 -35.81 5.67
CA PRO A 101 1.27 -36.67 4.49
C PRO A 101 -0.06 -36.75 3.72
N ASN A 102 -1.17 -36.85 4.44
CA ASN A 102 -2.51 -37.11 3.88
C ASN A 102 -3.39 -35.86 3.78
N GLY A 103 -2.81 -34.65 3.81
CA GLY A 103 -3.60 -33.42 3.86
C GLY A 103 -2.92 -32.19 3.30
N HIS A 104 -3.53 -31.03 3.59
CA HIS A 104 -3.05 -29.73 3.19
C HIS A 104 -2.31 -29.02 4.34
N PHE A 105 -1.30 -28.19 4.03
CA PHE A 105 -0.51 -27.49 5.04
C PHE A 105 -1.36 -26.69 6.04
N LEU A 106 -2.42 -26.02 5.57
CA LEU A 106 -3.30 -25.24 6.46
C LEU A 106 -4.08 -26.09 7.47
N GLN A 107 -4.29 -27.37 7.17
CA GLN A 107 -4.98 -28.33 8.04
C GLN A 107 -4.01 -29.05 8.98
N ALA A 108 -2.70 -28.87 8.81
CA ALA A 108 -1.70 -29.55 9.63
C ALA A 108 -1.84 -29.15 11.11
N GLY A 109 -2.08 -30.14 11.97
CA GLY A 109 -2.19 -29.98 13.41
C GLY A 109 -0.85 -29.80 14.11
N ARG A 110 -0.91 -29.52 15.42
CA ARG A 110 0.29 -29.51 16.26
C ARG A 110 0.75 -30.95 16.50
N ILE A 111 2.04 -31.22 16.33
CA ILE A 111 2.62 -32.55 16.51
C ILE A 111 3.60 -32.50 17.69
N GLY A 112 3.40 -33.39 18.68
CA GLY A 112 4.33 -33.54 19.80
C GLY A 112 5.69 -34.04 19.33
N GLY A 113 6.80 -33.53 19.91
CA GLY A 113 8.16 -33.92 19.52
C GLY A 113 8.60 -33.44 18.14
N ALA A 114 7.87 -32.52 17.50
CA ALA A 114 8.24 -32.00 16.20
C ALA A 114 9.54 -31.16 16.24
N SER A 115 10.26 -31.13 15.12
CA SER A 115 11.48 -30.30 14.99
C SER A 115 11.20 -28.83 15.29
N PHE A 116 12.19 -28.11 15.80
CA PHE A 116 12.09 -26.66 16.06
C PHE A 116 11.63 -25.86 14.83
N THR A 117 12.11 -26.23 13.63
CA THR A 117 11.68 -25.62 12.36
C THR A 117 10.18 -25.79 12.15
N TRP A 118 9.66 -27.01 12.24
CA TRP A 118 8.22 -27.27 12.08
C TRP A 118 7.39 -26.55 13.14
N SER A 119 7.81 -26.61 14.41
CA SER A 119 7.12 -25.94 15.51
C SER A 119 7.04 -24.41 15.31
N GLY A 120 8.08 -23.81 14.73
CA GLY A 120 8.08 -22.39 14.34
C GLY A 120 7.16 -22.09 13.15
N ILE A 121 7.26 -22.88 12.08
CA ILE A 121 6.39 -22.77 10.90
C ILE A 121 4.91 -22.94 11.29
N TRP A 122 4.60 -23.92 12.14
CA TRP A 122 3.23 -24.17 12.60
C TRP A 122 2.67 -22.99 13.41
N GLN A 123 3.47 -22.35 14.26
CA GLN A 123 3.04 -21.12 14.96
C GLN A 123 2.82 -19.96 13.98
N ALA A 124 3.74 -19.75 13.03
CA ALA A 124 3.59 -18.69 12.03
C ALA A 124 2.42 -18.92 11.07
N LYS A 125 2.03 -20.18 10.82
CA LYS A 125 0.86 -20.56 10.02
C LYS A 125 -0.42 -19.90 10.55
N GLU A 126 -0.63 -19.91 11.87
CA GLU A 126 -1.83 -19.30 12.47
C GLU A 126 -1.88 -17.79 12.29
N GLU A 127 -0.73 -17.11 12.33
CA GLU A 127 -0.65 -15.67 12.08
C GLU A 127 -0.93 -15.32 10.61
N ILE A 128 -0.32 -16.04 9.67
CA ILE A 128 -0.57 -15.75 8.26
C ILE A 128 -1.98 -16.16 7.82
N ARG A 129 -2.60 -17.17 8.45
CA ARG A 129 -3.94 -17.65 8.06
C ARG A 129 -4.97 -16.51 8.04
N LYS A 130 -4.83 -15.53 8.94
CA LYS A 130 -5.69 -14.34 9.04
C LYS A 130 -5.70 -13.48 7.77
N GLY A 131 -4.58 -13.44 7.04
CA GLY A 131 -4.43 -12.66 5.81
C GLY A 131 -4.45 -13.49 4.52
N LEU A 132 -4.78 -14.79 4.59
CA LEU A 132 -4.94 -15.63 3.41
C LEU A 132 -6.39 -15.61 2.91
N ARG A 133 -6.56 -15.61 1.59
CA ARG A 133 -7.82 -15.79 0.89
C ARG A 133 -7.62 -16.73 -0.29
N TRP A 134 -8.55 -17.64 -0.52
CA TRP A 134 -8.59 -18.45 -1.72
C TRP A 134 -9.10 -17.63 -2.91
N ILE A 135 -8.41 -17.76 -4.04
CA ILE A 135 -8.85 -17.29 -5.34
C ILE A 135 -9.47 -18.50 -6.04
N LEU A 136 -10.74 -18.35 -6.43
CA LEU A 136 -11.50 -19.36 -7.15
C LEU A 136 -10.83 -19.69 -8.49
N GLY A 137 -10.67 -20.97 -8.79
CA GLY A 137 -10.28 -21.48 -10.11
C GLY A 137 -11.34 -22.45 -10.62
N ASP A 138 -11.24 -23.72 -10.24
CA ASP A 138 -12.25 -24.75 -10.55
C ASP A 138 -13.17 -25.08 -9.37
N GLY A 139 -12.91 -24.52 -8.18
CA GLY A 139 -13.76 -24.64 -7.00
C GLY A 139 -13.70 -25.99 -6.28
N LYS A 140 -12.84 -26.92 -6.72
CA LYS A 140 -12.77 -28.29 -6.16
C LYS A 140 -12.04 -28.35 -4.82
N THR A 141 -11.14 -27.41 -4.56
CA THR A 141 -10.34 -27.38 -3.33
C THR A 141 -11.04 -26.59 -2.23
N ILE A 142 -11.68 -25.48 -2.60
CA ILE A 142 -12.27 -24.50 -1.68
C ILE A 142 -13.53 -25.07 -1.03
N ASN A 143 -13.59 -25.05 0.30
CA ASN A 143 -14.83 -25.33 1.04
C ASN A 143 -15.69 -24.06 1.08
N ILE A 144 -16.96 -24.18 0.70
CA ILE A 144 -17.87 -23.05 0.51
C ILE A 144 -18.07 -22.22 1.80
N ASP A 145 -18.06 -22.89 2.95
CA ASP A 145 -18.43 -22.41 4.30
C ASP A 145 -17.24 -22.22 5.25
N LYS A 146 -16.14 -22.96 5.06
CA LYS A 146 -14.97 -22.93 5.98
C LYS A 146 -13.82 -22.07 5.51
N ASP A 147 -13.67 -21.91 4.19
CA ASP A 147 -12.57 -21.19 3.60
C ASP A 147 -12.93 -19.73 3.34
N ARG A 148 -11.96 -18.83 3.45
CA ARG A 148 -12.12 -17.42 3.07
C ARG A 148 -11.87 -17.30 1.58
N TRP A 149 -12.90 -17.06 0.77
CA TRP A 149 -12.76 -16.94 -0.69
C TRP A 149 -13.56 -15.78 -1.31
N LEU A 150 -14.59 -15.28 -0.62
CA LEU A 150 -15.40 -14.14 -1.07
C LEU A 150 -14.66 -12.80 -0.91
N LYS A 151 -14.81 -11.88 -1.88
CA LYS A 151 -14.21 -10.53 -1.83
C LYS A 151 -15.03 -9.55 -0.99
N ALA A 152 -16.36 -9.66 -1.03
CA ALA A 152 -17.31 -8.72 -0.44
C ALA A 152 -17.31 -8.69 1.10
N LYS A 153 -16.78 -9.75 1.74
CA LYS A 153 -16.74 -9.88 3.18
C LYS A 153 -15.29 -10.04 3.64
N GLU A 154 -14.59 -8.92 3.88
CA GLU A 154 -13.23 -8.96 4.44
C GLU A 154 -13.23 -9.73 5.78
N GLY A 155 -12.85 -11.01 5.74
CA GLY A 155 -12.60 -11.82 6.93
C GLY A 155 -13.70 -12.78 7.38
N TYR A 156 -14.87 -12.80 6.73
CA TYR A 156 -15.95 -13.74 7.06
C TYR A 156 -16.01 -14.91 6.08
N CYS A 157 -16.23 -16.11 6.61
CA CYS A 157 -16.75 -17.21 5.81
C CYS A 157 -18.28 -17.06 5.72
N VAL A 158 -18.90 -17.74 4.77
CA VAL A 158 -20.38 -17.76 4.66
C VAL A 158 -20.95 -18.37 5.94
N ASP A 159 -21.92 -17.69 6.56
CA ASP A 159 -22.61 -18.25 7.73
C ASP A 159 -23.57 -19.33 7.24
N ASN A 160 -23.34 -20.56 7.72
CA ASN A 160 -24.10 -21.72 7.29
C ASN A 160 -24.42 -22.65 8.48
N SER A 161 -24.92 -22.02 9.56
CA SER A 161 -25.24 -22.68 10.82
C SER A 161 -26.28 -23.82 10.69
N ASP A 162 -27.11 -23.81 9.63
CA ASP A 162 -28.22 -24.75 9.44
C ASP A 162 -27.91 -25.99 8.58
N MET A 163 -26.67 -26.14 8.07
CA MET A 163 -26.29 -27.22 7.14
C MET A 163 -25.49 -28.36 7.78
N ILE A 164 -25.93 -28.88 8.93
CA ILE A 164 -25.31 -30.03 9.63
C ILE A 164 -25.79 -31.38 9.03
N SER A 165 -25.90 -31.51 7.69
CA SER A 165 -26.16 -32.80 7.04
C SER A 165 -24.91 -33.31 6.29
N PRO A 166 -24.54 -34.60 6.45
CA PRO A 166 -23.43 -35.22 5.71
C PRO A 166 -23.61 -35.24 4.18
N MET A 167 -24.84 -35.12 3.68
CA MET A 167 -25.18 -35.16 2.24
C MET A 167 -25.08 -33.80 1.54
N ASN A 168 -24.77 -32.71 2.26
CA ASN A 168 -24.79 -31.38 1.67
C ASN A 168 -23.55 -31.09 0.80
N PRO A 169 -23.71 -30.34 -0.31
CA PRO A 169 -22.59 -29.84 -1.11
C PRO A 169 -21.64 -29.00 -0.24
N ARG A 170 -20.34 -29.29 -0.28
CA ARG A 170 -19.32 -28.65 0.58
C ARG A 170 -18.29 -27.86 -0.19
N LYS A 171 -18.15 -28.12 -1.49
CA LYS A 171 -17.19 -27.45 -2.36
C LYS A 171 -17.85 -26.34 -3.15
N VAL A 172 -17.05 -25.36 -3.56
CA VAL A 172 -17.55 -24.26 -4.40
C VAL A 172 -18.07 -24.78 -5.73
N CYS A 173 -17.38 -25.77 -6.32
CA CYS A 173 -17.79 -26.38 -7.59
C CYS A 173 -19.16 -27.06 -7.55
N ASP A 174 -19.63 -27.49 -6.36
CA ASP A 174 -20.93 -28.16 -6.23
C ASP A 174 -22.10 -27.19 -6.52
N PHE A 175 -21.85 -25.88 -6.52
CA PHE A 175 -22.82 -24.83 -6.83
C PHE A 175 -22.71 -24.33 -8.27
N PHE A 176 -21.95 -25.03 -9.12
CA PHE A 176 -21.92 -24.78 -10.55
C PHE A 176 -23.05 -25.53 -11.25
N ARG A 177 -23.50 -24.98 -12.39
CA ARG A 177 -24.51 -25.60 -13.24
C ARG A 177 -23.86 -26.72 -14.05
N GLY A 178 -24.04 -27.96 -13.62
CA GLY A 178 -23.48 -29.13 -14.32
C GLY A 178 -21.94 -29.08 -14.38
N ASN A 179 -21.37 -29.27 -15.57
CA ASN A 179 -19.92 -29.13 -15.81
C ASN A 179 -19.50 -27.73 -16.28
N ASP A 180 -20.45 -26.80 -16.40
CA ASP A 180 -20.19 -25.44 -16.87
C ASP A 180 -19.73 -24.55 -15.71
N LYS A 181 -18.79 -23.66 -15.99
CA LYS A 181 -18.28 -22.67 -15.02
C LYS A 181 -19.23 -21.47 -14.87
N VAL A 182 -20.48 -21.77 -14.52
CA VAL A 182 -21.57 -20.83 -14.32
C VAL A 182 -22.27 -21.18 -13.01
N TRP A 183 -22.61 -20.18 -12.20
CA TRP A 183 -23.33 -20.41 -10.95
C TRP A 183 -24.73 -20.98 -11.20
N ASP A 184 -25.12 -21.98 -10.40
CA ASP A 184 -26.50 -22.39 -10.25
C ASP A 184 -27.20 -21.46 -9.24
N GLU A 185 -27.80 -20.39 -9.77
CA GLU A 185 -28.45 -19.35 -8.97
C GLU A 185 -29.55 -19.90 -8.06
N ALA A 186 -30.36 -20.84 -8.55
CA ALA A 186 -31.43 -21.44 -7.75
C ALA A 186 -30.82 -22.22 -6.56
N LYS A 187 -29.78 -23.00 -6.82
CA LYS A 187 -29.08 -23.75 -5.78
C LYS A 187 -28.38 -22.85 -4.77
N VAL A 188 -27.75 -21.76 -5.20
CA VAL A 188 -27.10 -20.80 -4.30
C VAL A 188 -28.14 -20.12 -3.40
N ARG A 189 -29.23 -19.59 -3.98
CA ARG A 189 -30.28 -18.89 -3.22
C ARG A 189 -31.06 -19.80 -2.27
N PHE A 190 -31.13 -21.09 -2.57
CA PHE A 190 -31.75 -22.07 -1.68
C PHE A 190 -30.91 -22.34 -0.42
N HIS A 191 -29.57 -22.38 -0.54
CA HIS A 191 -28.69 -22.80 0.56
C HIS A 191 -28.16 -21.65 1.41
N PHE A 192 -28.22 -20.41 0.93
CA PHE A 192 -27.59 -19.26 1.60
C PHE A 192 -28.57 -18.11 1.79
N ASN A 193 -28.38 -17.34 2.87
CA ASN A 193 -29.12 -16.10 3.08
C ASN A 193 -28.90 -15.11 1.91
N ALA A 194 -29.75 -14.08 1.82
CA ALA A 194 -29.72 -13.13 0.71
C ALA A 194 -28.36 -12.45 0.53
N VAL A 195 -27.68 -12.08 1.62
CA VAL A 195 -26.39 -11.37 1.61
C VAL A 195 -25.27 -12.27 1.09
N ASP A 196 -25.19 -13.51 1.58
CA ASP A 196 -24.20 -14.49 1.13
C ASP A 196 -24.45 -14.97 -0.29
N SER A 197 -25.71 -15.22 -0.64
CA SER A 197 -26.12 -15.54 -2.01
C SER A 197 -25.66 -14.46 -2.99
N GLU A 198 -25.88 -13.19 -2.67
CA GLU A 198 -25.46 -12.09 -3.53
C GLU A 198 -23.93 -12.02 -3.66
N ALA A 199 -23.20 -12.20 -2.56
CA ALA A 199 -21.74 -12.22 -2.57
C ALA A 199 -21.16 -13.38 -3.42
N ILE A 200 -21.76 -14.57 -3.33
CA ILE A 200 -21.40 -15.74 -4.14
C ILE A 200 -21.65 -15.48 -5.62
N LEU A 201 -22.88 -15.09 -5.97
CA LEU A 201 -23.28 -14.86 -7.37
C LEU A 201 -22.50 -13.72 -8.03
N ASN A 202 -22.05 -12.73 -7.25
CA ASN A 202 -21.21 -11.64 -7.73
C ASN A 202 -19.72 -12.01 -7.85
N THR A 203 -19.31 -13.18 -7.38
CA THR A 203 -17.94 -13.66 -7.53
C THR A 203 -17.76 -14.22 -8.94
N ARG A 204 -16.87 -13.61 -9.72
CA ARG A 204 -16.53 -14.07 -11.07
C ARG A 204 -15.87 -15.45 -11.00
N ILE A 205 -16.35 -16.39 -11.82
CA ILE A 205 -15.73 -17.70 -12.00
C ILE A 205 -14.71 -17.61 -13.16
N PRO A 206 -13.41 -17.85 -12.92
CA PRO A 206 -12.40 -17.87 -13.98
C PRO A 206 -12.66 -18.98 -14.99
N GLN A 207 -12.69 -18.65 -16.28
CA GLN A 207 -13.05 -19.62 -17.31
C GLN A 207 -11.87 -20.54 -17.66
N ARG A 208 -10.66 -20.00 -17.74
CA ARG A 208 -9.43 -20.73 -18.10
C ARG A 208 -8.68 -21.29 -16.90
N CYS A 209 -8.69 -20.62 -15.76
CA CYS A 209 -7.98 -21.13 -14.59
C CYS A 209 -8.60 -22.44 -14.06
N THR A 210 -7.82 -23.51 -14.02
CA THR A 210 -8.28 -24.85 -13.58
C THR A 210 -7.87 -25.21 -12.16
N LYS A 211 -7.13 -24.34 -11.45
CA LYS A 211 -6.66 -24.61 -10.09
C LYS A 211 -7.00 -23.45 -9.18
N ASP A 212 -7.63 -23.77 -8.05
CA ASP A 212 -7.79 -22.86 -6.93
C ASP A 212 -6.41 -22.45 -6.38
N ARG A 213 -6.28 -21.19 -5.96
CA ARG A 213 -5.00 -20.62 -5.50
C ARG A 213 -5.19 -19.85 -4.21
N ILE A 214 -4.11 -19.56 -3.50
CA ILE A 214 -4.14 -18.75 -2.28
C ILE A 214 -3.47 -17.41 -2.57
N ALA A 215 -4.14 -16.33 -2.18
CA ALA A 215 -3.61 -14.98 -2.17
C ALA A 215 -3.44 -14.44 -0.75
N TRP A 216 -2.49 -13.54 -0.62
CA TRP A 216 -2.27 -12.69 0.55
C TRP A 216 -3.00 -11.37 0.36
N VAL A 217 -4.05 -11.12 1.15
CA VAL A 217 -4.95 -9.97 0.97
C VAL A 217 -4.29 -8.63 1.26
N HIS A 218 -3.17 -8.62 2.01
CA HIS A 218 -2.44 -7.39 2.33
C HIS A 218 -1.32 -7.08 1.32
N SER A 219 -1.42 -7.60 0.09
CA SER A 219 -0.60 -7.21 -1.06
C SER A 219 -1.48 -7.09 -2.30
N SER A 220 -1.24 -6.06 -3.11
CA SER A 220 -2.00 -5.79 -4.34
C SER A 220 -1.86 -6.87 -5.41
N ASN A 221 -0.73 -7.57 -5.45
CA ASN A 221 -0.49 -8.69 -6.36
C ASN A 221 -0.87 -10.05 -5.77
N GLY A 222 -1.44 -10.09 -4.56
CA GLY A 222 -1.78 -11.33 -3.86
C GLY A 222 -0.59 -12.11 -3.32
N GLN A 223 0.66 -11.61 -3.43
CA GLN A 223 1.83 -12.34 -2.93
C GLN A 223 2.22 -11.93 -1.50
N TYR A 224 2.62 -12.92 -0.70
CA TYR A 224 3.19 -12.65 0.62
C TYR A 224 4.63 -12.16 0.53
N THR A 225 4.92 -11.06 1.22
CA THR A 225 6.27 -10.60 1.52
C THR A 225 6.46 -10.50 3.02
N VAL A 226 7.69 -10.66 3.50
CA VAL A 226 8.00 -10.47 4.94
C VAL A 226 7.58 -9.08 5.41
N LYS A 227 7.70 -8.07 4.53
CA LYS A 227 7.25 -6.70 4.81
C LYS A 227 5.74 -6.62 5.01
N SER A 228 4.94 -7.21 4.10
CA SER A 228 3.48 -7.19 4.21
C SER A 228 2.99 -7.99 5.42
N GLY A 229 3.60 -9.13 5.70
CA GLY A 229 3.34 -9.93 6.90
C GLY A 229 3.64 -9.18 8.20
N TYR A 230 4.81 -8.57 8.31
CA TYR A 230 5.20 -7.79 9.50
C TYR A 230 4.29 -6.57 9.70
N LEU A 231 3.92 -5.86 8.64
CA LEU A 231 3.01 -4.73 8.74
C LEU A 231 1.61 -5.16 9.21
N GLN A 232 1.12 -6.33 8.79
CA GLN A 232 -0.14 -6.85 9.29
C GLN A 232 -0.04 -7.20 10.78
N TRP A 233 1.03 -7.89 11.19
CA TRP A 233 1.28 -8.18 12.61
C TRP A 233 1.29 -6.89 13.45
N CYS A 234 1.95 -5.82 13.00
CA CYS A 234 1.93 -4.53 13.70
C CYS A 234 0.53 -3.93 13.81
N LYS A 235 -0.34 -4.10 12.80
CA LYS A 235 -1.73 -3.61 12.86
C LYS A 235 -2.52 -4.37 13.90
N ASP A 236 -2.39 -5.69 13.95
CA ASP A 236 -3.11 -6.54 14.91
C ASP A 236 -2.74 -6.15 16.36
N GLN A 237 -1.46 -5.83 16.61
CA GLN A 237 -1.01 -5.31 17.90
C GLN A 237 -1.52 -3.89 18.21
N ALA A 238 -1.71 -3.05 17.19
CA ALA A 238 -2.15 -1.66 17.36
C ALA A 238 -3.67 -1.52 17.61
N VAL A 239 -4.50 -2.39 17.02
CA VAL A 239 -5.96 -2.43 17.26
C VAL A 239 -6.27 -2.70 18.73
N GLN A 240 -5.42 -3.49 19.40
CA GLN A 240 -5.54 -3.77 20.85
C GLN A 240 -5.14 -2.56 21.73
N GLY A 241 -4.53 -1.50 21.16
CA GLY A 241 -3.93 -0.39 21.91
C GLY A 241 -4.53 0.99 21.66
N GLY A 242 -5.65 1.11 20.93
CA GLY A 242 -6.42 2.36 20.83
C GLY A 242 -5.69 3.57 20.21
N ALA A 243 -4.92 3.38 19.12
CA ALA A 243 -4.12 4.47 18.54
C ALA A 243 -4.92 5.40 17.59
N HIS A 244 -4.87 6.71 17.82
CA HIS A 244 -5.34 7.75 16.89
C HIS A 244 -4.45 7.82 15.62
N GLN A 245 -5.10 7.84 14.45
CA GLN A 245 -4.44 7.97 13.14
C GLN A 245 -4.10 9.44 12.86
N SER A 246 -2.87 9.87 13.18
CA SER A 246 -2.32 11.11 12.60
C SER A 246 -1.46 10.80 11.38
N ASN A 247 -1.78 11.42 10.25
CA ASN A 247 -1.06 11.24 8.97
C ASN A 247 0.26 12.02 8.88
N GLY A 248 0.55 12.93 9.84
CA GLY A 248 1.71 13.83 9.81
C GLY A 248 3.07 13.13 9.96
N TRP A 249 3.13 11.97 10.61
CA TRP A 249 4.41 11.29 10.91
C TRP A 249 5.25 10.93 9.68
N ASN A 250 4.60 10.56 8.57
CA ASN A 250 5.31 10.24 7.34
C ASN A 250 6.00 11.46 6.72
N LYS A 251 5.45 12.66 6.94
CA LYS A 251 5.94 13.89 6.32
C LYS A 251 7.33 14.24 6.83
N ILE A 252 7.59 14.08 8.13
CA ILE A 252 8.92 14.27 8.76
C ILE A 252 10.02 13.56 7.95
N TRP A 253 9.78 12.32 7.54
CA TRP A 253 10.77 11.50 6.87
C TRP A 253 10.98 11.87 5.40
N ARG A 254 9.97 12.47 4.77
CA ARG A 254 9.99 12.91 3.36
C ARG A 254 10.62 14.29 3.17
N LEU A 255 10.55 15.17 4.17
CA LEU A 255 11.11 16.52 4.10
C LEU A 255 12.55 16.53 3.55
N GLY A 256 12.86 17.47 2.67
CA GLY A 256 14.21 17.73 2.18
C GLY A 256 15.15 18.34 3.22
N ILE A 257 15.36 17.70 4.38
CA ILE A 257 16.21 18.20 5.46
C ILE A 257 17.18 17.13 5.99
N PRO A 258 18.30 17.51 6.64
CA PRO A 258 19.24 16.57 7.26
C PRO A 258 18.58 15.53 8.17
N HIS A 259 19.03 14.27 8.10
CA HIS A 259 18.46 13.17 8.90
C HIS A 259 18.51 13.41 10.42
N LYS A 260 19.54 14.11 10.91
CA LYS A 260 19.63 14.49 12.34
C LYS A 260 18.47 15.40 12.76
N ILE A 261 18.05 16.32 11.89
CA ILE A 261 16.91 17.22 12.15
C ILE A 261 15.61 16.41 12.10
N LYS A 262 15.47 15.46 11.18
CA LYS A 262 14.31 14.54 11.14
C LYS A 262 14.14 13.76 12.45
N VAL A 263 15.23 13.23 13.01
CA VAL A 263 15.21 12.54 14.31
C VAL A 263 14.85 13.51 15.44
N PHE A 264 15.37 14.74 15.40
CA PHE A 264 15.00 15.78 16.35
C PHE A 264 13.50 16.11 16.29
N LEU A 265 12.93 16.36 15.12
CA LEU A 265 11.49 16.62 14.96
C LEU A 265 10.64 15.44 15.42
N TRP A 266 11.08 14.21 15.14
CA TRP A 266 10.43 13.01 15.68
C TRP A 266 10.45 13.01 17.22
N ARG A 267 11.59 13.32 17.86
CA ARG A 267 11.67 13.42 19.32
C ARG A 267 10.80 14.54 19.88
N PHE A 268 10.73 15.67 19.18
CA PHE A 268 9.87 16.80 19.51
C PHE A 268 8.40 16.37 19.53
N CYS A 269 7.88 15.79 18.44
CA CYS A 269 6.51 15.30 18.36
C CYS A 269 6.19 14.19 19.38
N ARG A 270 7.19 13.42 19.81
CA ARG A 270 7.03 12.38 20.84
C ARG A 270 7.15 12.92 22.27
N ASN A 271 7.40 14.20 22.46
CA ASN A 271 7.69 14.83 23.74
C ASN A 271 8.85 14.12 24.50
N THR A 272 9.96 13.88 23.80
CA THR A 272 11.12 13.12 24.30
C THR A 272 12.44 13.89 24.22
N LEU A 273 12.37 15.21 24.05
CA LEU A 273 13.56 16.06 24.10
C LEU A 273 13.96 16.29 25.57
N PRO A 274 15.27 16.28 25.90
CA PRO A 274 15.75 16.48 27.26
C PRO A 274 15.76 17.97 27.65
N VAL A 275 14.57 18.58 27.68
CA VAL A 275 14.35 19.91 28.29
C VAL A 275 14.38 19.80 29.82
N ARG A 276 14.74 20.87 30.53
CA ARG A 276 14.99 20.80 32.00
C ARG A 276 13.80 20.24 32.79
N HIS A 277 12.56 20.62 32.46
CA HIS A 277 11.37 20.07 33.10
C HIS A 277 11.32 18.53 33.00
N LEU A 278 11.44 17.98 31.77
CA LEU A 278 11.37 16.54 31.56
C LEU A 278 12.59 15.78 32.12
N LEU A 279 13.73 16.46 32.27
CA LEU A 279 14.90 15.90 32.96
C LEU A 279 14.66 15.79 34.48
N ARG A 280 14.05 16.83 35.08
CA ARG A 280 13.66 16.84 36.50
C ARG A 280 12.63 15.76 36.82
N ASP A 281 11.62 15.58 35.97
CA ASP A 281 10.64 14.49 36.09
C ASP A 281 11.29 13.09 36.07
N ARG A 282 12.49 12.98 35.50
CA ARG A 282 13.28 11.74 35.43
C ARG A 282 14.37 11.66 36.51
N GLY A 283 14.32 12.53 37.51
CA GLY A 283 15.24 12.53 38.65
C GLY A 283 16.62 13.12 38.36
N VAL A 284 16.79 13.86 37.26
CA VAL A 284 18.04 14.57 36.98
C VAL A 284 18.00 15.94 37.64
N LEU A 285 18.99 16.21 38.51
CA LEU A 285 19.13 17.50 39.17
C LEU A 285 19.68 18.54 38.17
N VAL A 286 18.79 19.37 37.66
CA VAL A 286 19.09 20.55 36.83
C VAL A 286 18.28 21.76 37.30
N PRO A 287 18.71 23.00 37.00
CA PRO A 287 17.88 24.19 37.17
C PRO A 287 16.59 24.06 36.36
N LEU A 288 15.54 24.81 36.73
CA LEU A 288 14.25 24.73 36.05
C LEU A 288 14.07 25.84 35.02
N GLU A 289 14.72 26.98 35.22
CA GLU A 289 14.62 28.19 34.41
C GLU A 289 15.04 27.93 32.96
N CYS A 290 14.60 28.75 32.02
CA CYS A 290 14.99 28.64 30.63
C CYS A 290 16.49 28.89 30.46
N SER A 291 17.19 27.95 29.82
CA SER A 291 18.63 28.10 29.55
C SER A 291 19.00 29.21 28.56
N LEU A 292 18.04 29.77 27.82
CA LEU A 292 18.28 30.81 26.83
C LEU A 292 17.94 32.22 27.32
N CYS A 293 16.93 32.37 28.17
CA CYS A 293 16.46 33.68 28.63
C CYS A 293 16.32 33.81 30.15
N GLU A 294 16.55 32.73 30.90
CA GLU A 294 16.52 32.70 32.38
C GLU A 294 15.20 33.19 33.01
N GLY A 295 14.10 33.17 32.23
CA GLY A 295 12.78 33.66 32.64
C GLY A 295 11.97 32.59 33.38
N ASP A 296 11.12 31.88 32.65
CA ASP A 296 10.21 30.85 33.19
C ASP A 296 10.82 29.42 33.07
N VAL A 297 10.07 28.42 33.53
CA VAL A 297 10.43 26.99 33.50
C VAL A 297 10.64 26.49 32.06
N GLU A 298 11.76 25.82 31.80
CA GLU A 298 12.09 25.21 30.51
C GLU A 298 11.28 23.93 30.25
N HIS A 299 10.02 24.11 29.86
CA HIS A 299 9.21 23.08 29.20
C HIS A 299 9.16 23.31 27.68
N MET A 300 8.60 22.34 26.94
CA MET A 300 8.58 22.37 25.47
C MET A 300 7.91 23.61 24.88
N ASN A 301 6.76 24.03 25.42
CA ASN A 301 6.06 25.22 24.92
C ASN A 301 6.89 26.48 25.17
N TYR A 302 7.41 26.65 26.40
CA TYR A 302 8.17 27.83 26.73
C TYR A 302 9.45 27.92 25.89
N LEU A 303 10.28 26.87 25.90
CA LEU A 303 11.57 26.89 25.19
C LEU A 303 11.42 27.17 23.69
N PHE A 304 10.42 26.57 23.03
CA PHE A 304 10.31 26.62 21.57
C PHE A 304 9.31 27.64 21.04
N ILE A 305 8.45 28.22 21.88
CA ILE A 305 7.37 29.11 21.43
C ILE A 305 7.31 30.38 22.29
N ASP A 306 7.19 30.25 23.61
CA ASP A 306 6.83 31.39 24.46
C ASP A 306 8.03 32.23 24.93
N CYS A 307 9.23 31.65 24.94
CA CYS A 307 10.50 32.29 25.29
C CYS A 307 10.83 33.46 24.35
N HIS A 308 11.39 34.55 24.90
CA HIS A 308 11.85 35.71 24.13
C HIS A 308 12.73 35.33 22.93
N TYR A 309 13.73 34.47 23.17
CA TYR A 309 14.62 33.95 22.12
C TYR A 309 13.85 33.21 21.02
N ALA A 310 12.83 32.43 21.40
CA ALA A 310 12.01 31.70 20.44
C ALA A 310 11.16 32.65 19.59
N LYS A 311 10.52 33.65 20.21
CA LYS A 311 9.72 34.67 19.51
C LYS A 311 10.54 35.41 18.46
N GLU A 312 11.74 35.88 18.80
CA GLU A 312 12.65 36.50 17.84
C GLU A 312 13.03 35.55 16.70
N SER A 313 13.31 34.28 17.03
CA SER A 313 13.68 33.25 16.05
C SER A 313 12.55 32.97 15.04
N TRP A 314 11.29 33.01 15.49
CA TRP A 314 10.11 32.84 14.64
C TRP A 314 9.85 34.07 13.75
N GLN A 315 9.98 35.27 14.31
CA GLN A 315 9.88 36.53 13.56
C GLN A 315 10.91 36.60 12.43
N ALA A 316 12.14 36.13 12.67
CA ALA A 316 13.21 36.11 11.67
C ALA A 316 12.91 35.28 10.41
N VAL A 317 11.95 34.34 10.48
CA VAL A 317 11.51 33.54 9.32
C VAL A 317 10.12 33.93 8.81
N GLY A 318 9.53 35.00 9.37
CA GLY A 318 8.21 35.51 9.00
C GLY A 318 7.06 34.59 9.40
N LEU A 319 7.19 33.87 10.53
CA LEU A 319 6.12 33.03 11.08
C LEU A 319 5.71 33.55 12.47
N ASP A 320 4.41 33.60 12.74
CA ASP A 320 3.85 33.96 14.05
C ASP A 320 3.09 32.76 14.65
N PHE A 321 3.17 32.61 15.98
CA PHE A 321 2.61 31.52 16.78
C PHE A 321 1.62 32.00 17.84
N ASN A 322 1.33 33.30 17.89
CA ASN A 322 0.44 33.89 18.88
C ASN A 322 -1.02 33.38 18.81
N SER A 323 -1.41 32.68 17.74
CA SER A 323 -2.77 32.15 17.51
C SER A 323 -2.86 30.61 17.44
N ARG A 324 -1.93 29.87 18.06
CA ARG A 324 -2.01 28.39 18.06
C ARG A 324 -3.30 27.91 18.75
N GLU A 325 -3.99 26.96 18.11
CA GLU A 325 -5.19 26.32 18.68
C GLU A 325 -4.80 25.27 19.73
N GLU A 326 -3.64 24.62 19.56
CA GLU A 326 -3.22 23.53 20.42
C GLU A 326 -2.46 24.01 21.67
N GLU A 327 -2.83 23.44 22.81
CA GLU A 327 -2.18 23.70 24.09
C GLU A 327 -0.71 23.26 24.10
N TYR A 328 -0.37 22.13 23.45
CA TYR A 328 0.97 21.53 23.53
C TYR A 328 1.76 21.63 22.22
N ALA A 329 3.00 22.11 22.30
CA ALA A 329 3.88 22.32 21.15
C ALA A 329 4.08 21.05 20.30
N HIS A 330 4.19 19.88 20.94
CA HIS A 330 4.37 18.61 20.24
C HIS A 330 3.14 18.16 19.44
N ILE A 331 1.94 18.50 19.91
CA ILE A 331 0.66 18.25 19.21
C ILE A 331 0.50 19.26 18.08
N TRP A 332 0.78 20.55 18.35
CA TRP A 332 0.81 21.61 17.35
C TRP A 332 1.67 21.21 16.12
N LEU A 333 2.91 20.76 16.34
CA LEU A 333 3.77 20.34 15.23
C LEU A 333 3.19 19.13 14.45
N LEU A 334 2.55 18.18 15.13
CA LEU A 334 1.89 17.04 14.47
C LEU A 334 0.73 17.46 13.57
N ASN A 335 -0.03 18.47 14.00
CA ASN A 335 -1.11 19.05 13.20
C ASN A 335 -0.55 19.84 12.01
N MET A 336 0.52 20.62 12.21
CA MET A 336 1.22 21.31 11.12
C MET A 336 1.80 20.34 10.09
N LEU A 337 2.38 19.22 10.52
CA LEU A 337 2.85 18.17 9.62
C LEU A 337 1.72 17.56 8.78
N SER A 338 0.47 17.66 9.22
CA SER A 338 -0.69 17.17 8.47
C SER A 338 -1.24 18.23 7.51
N LYS A 339 -1.20 19.52 7.87
CA LYS A 339 -1.88 20.61 7.16
C LYS A 339 -0.95 21.49 6.29
N ALA A 340 0.26 21.81 6.77
CA ALA A 340 1.10 22.86 6.19
C ALA A 340 1.89 22.40 4.94
N PRO A 341 2.19 23.28 3.96
CA PRO A 341 3.02 22.95 2.81
C PRO A 341 4.48 22.67 3.21
N GLU A 342 5.24 22.02 2.32
CA GLU A 342 6.62 21.60 2.61
C GLU A 342 7.55 22.79 2.90
N GLU A 343 7.40 23.91 2.18
CA GLU A 343 8.20 25.12 2.42
C GLU A 343 8.03 25.66 3.84
N THR A 344 6.79 25.76 4.33
CA THR A 344 6.49 26.18 5.71
C THR A 344 7.08 25.20 6.72
N LEU A 345 7.01 23.90 6.45
CA LEU A 345 7.59 22.89 7.34
C LEU A 345 9.12 22.95 7.39
N ILE A 346 9.77 23.33 6.30
CA ILE A 346 11.22 23.58 6.29
C ILE A 346 11.54 24.79 7.16
N LYS A 347 10.82 25.92 7.02
CA LYS A 347 10.98 27.10 7.88
C LYS A 347 10.78 26.76 9.37
N ILE A 348 9.72 26.00 9.68
CA ILE A 348 9.47 25.47 11.03
C ILE A 348 10.65 24.63 11.54
N SER A 349 11.15 23.73 10.69
CA SER A 349 12.29 22.88 11.04
C SER A 349 13.56 23.69 11.32
N THR A 350 13.79 24.74 10.54
CA THR A 350 14.92 25.67 10.69
C THR A 350 14.90 26.34 12.06
N VAL A 351 13.76 26.88 12.47
CA VAL A 351 13.62 27.59 13.76
C VAL A 351 13.76 26.62 14.93
N LEU A 352 13.01 25.52 14.93
CA LEU A 352 13.06 24.55 16.03
C LEU A 352 14.48 23.99 16.21
N TRP A 353 15.18 23.70 15.10
CA TRP A 353 16.56 23.24 15.16
C TRP A 353 17.54 24.32 15.62
N SER A 354 17.34 25.58 15.21
CA SER A 354 18.14 26.73 15.68
C SER A 354 18.05 26.89 17.20
N ILE A 355 16.83 26.92 17.75
CA ILE A 355 16.59 27.05 19.19
C ILE A 355 17.25 25.89 19.94
N TRP A 356 17.06 24.65 19.46
CA TRP A 356 17.67 23.47 20.08
C TRP A 356 19.20 23.51 20.05
N PHE A 357 19.77 23.99 18.95
CA PHE A 357 21.22 24.09 18.80
C PHE A 357 21.81 25.17 19.72
N ALA A 358 21.24 26.38 19.73
CA ALA A 358 21.66 27.47 20.61
C ALA A 358 21.56 27.08 22.09
N ARG A 359 20.45 26.45 22.48
CA ARG A 359 20.25 25.92 23.85
C ARG A 359 21.34 24.95 24.26
N ASN A 360 21.70 24.02 23.38
CA ASN A 360 22.76 23.05 23.68
C ASN A 360 24.16 23.70 23.70
N LYS A 361 24.42 24.70 22.86
CA LYS A 361 25.67 25.49 22.93
C LYS A 361 25.80 26.24 24.25
N GLN A 362 24.70 26.82 24.74
CA GLN A 362 24.71 27.50 26.03
C GLN A 362 24.95 26.51 27.18
N ILE A 363 24.29 25.35 27.19
CA ILE A 363 24.41 24.40 28.30
C ILE A 363 25.74 23.64 28.32
N PHE A 364 26.25 23.21 27.17
CA PHE A 364 27.42 22.33 27.12
C PHE A 364 28.73 23.07 26.83
N GLU A 365 28.67 24.28 26.27
CA GLU A 365 29.86 25.06 25.91
C GLU A 365 29.87 26.46 26.54
N ASN A 366 28.84 26.84 27.32
CA ASN A 366 28.65 28.19 27.87
C ASN A 366 28.75 29.30 26.80
N LYS A 367 28.25 29.02 25.59
CA LYS A 367 28.26 29.94 24.46
C LYS A 367 26.85 30.47 24.19
N ASN A 368 26.67 31.75 24.48
CA ASN A 368 25.45 32.45 24.10
C ASN A 368 25.49 32.77 22.59
N MET A 369 24.44 32.38 21.88
CA MET A 369 24.32 32.57 20.44
C MET A 369 23.08 33.41 20.18
N PRO A 370 23.19 34.60 19.59
CA PRO A 370 22.03 35.42 19.24
C PRO A 370 21.07 34.70 18.27
N SER A 371 19.77 34.97 18.40
CA SER A 371 18.70 34.34 17.61
C SER A 371 18.93 34.43 16.11
N ALA A 372 19.31 35.61 15.61
CA ALA A 372 19.64 35.85 14.20
C ALA A 372 20.80 34.97 13.69
N VAL A 373 21.85 34.79 14.51
CA VAL A 373 23.00 33.95 14.18
C VAL A 373 22.60 32.47 14.14
N GLY A 374 21.83 32.02 15.14
CA GLY A 374 21.31 30.65 15.19
C GLY A 374 20.43 30.29 13.99
N ILE A 375 19.53 31.22 13.60
CA ILE A 375 18.66 31.05 12.42
C ILE A 375 19.47 31.00 11.13
N SER A 376 20.40 31.94 10.93
CA SER A 376 21.29 31.96 9.76
C SER A 376 22.08 30.65 9.65
N TRP A 377 22.64 30.18 10.76
CA TRP A 377 23.38 28.91 10.82
C TRP A 377 22.49 27.71 10.47
N SER A 378 21.31 27.61 11.08
CA SER A 378 20.37 26.51 10.85
C SER A 378 19.90 26.47 9.40
N LYS A 379 19.57 27.64 8.83
CA LYS A 379 19.16 27.81 7.44
C LYS A 379 20.28 27.40 6.49
N LYS A 380 21.48 27.97 6.67
CA LYS A 380 22.67 27.61 5.88
C LYS A 380 22.94 26.10 5.92
N HIS A 381 22.82 25.48 7.09
CA HIS A 381 23.04 24.04 7.23
C HIS A 381 22.02 23.19 6.45
N ILE A 382 20.75 23.59 6.42
CA ILE A 382 19.71 22.92 5.63
C ILE A 382 19.95 23.16 4.14
N ASP A 383 20.25 24.39 3.73
CA ASP A 383 20.47 24.78 2.34
C ASP A 383 21.68 24.06 1.73
N GLU A 384 22.82 24.01 2.44
CA GLU A 384 24.01 23.26 2.04
C GLU A 384 23.70 21.76 1.89
N TRP A 385 22.94 21.19 2.84
CA TRP A 385 22.54 19.79 2.76
C TRP A 385 21.62 19.54 1.57
N GLN A 386 20.66 20.44 1.30
CA GLN A 386 19.78 20.33 0.14
C GLN A 386 20.56 20.43 -1.16
N ALA A 387 21.50 21.39 -1.27
CA ALA A 387 22.37 21.55 -2.42
C ALA A 387 23.19 20.28 -2.69
N ALA A 388 23.80 19.69 -1.65
CA ALA A 388 24.58 18.46 -1.76
C ALA A 388 23.74 17.21 -2.08
N ASN A 389 22.44 17.22 -1.77
CA ASN A 389 21.53 16.08 -2.01
C ASN A 389 20.56 16.32 -3.17
N LYS A 390 20.70 17.42 -3.93
CA LYS A 390 20.09 17.53 -5.24
C LYS A 390 20.67 16.40 -6.08
N LYS A 391 19.80 15.47 -6.52
CA LYS A 391 20.21 14.48 -7.51
C LYS A 391 20.78 15.26 -8.70
N PRO A 392 21.99 14.95 -9.20
CA PRO A 392 22.38 15.46 -10.50
C PRO A 392 21.24 15.09 -11.45
N VAL A 393 20.70 16.09 -12.13
CA VAL A 393 19.86 15.83 -13.28
C VAL A 393 20.78 15.08 -14.23
N ILE A 394 20.70 13.75 -14.22
CA ILE A 394 21.16 12.97 -15.35
C ILE A 394 20.27 13.49 -16.45
N LEU A 395 20.82 14.35 -17.29
CA LEU A 395 20.34 14.64 -18.63
C LEU A 395 20.35 13.28 -19.34
N GLN A 396 19.34 12.47 -19.08
CA GLN A 396 18.87 11.56 -20.09
C GLN A 396 18.42 12.49 -21.21
N ASN A 397 19.07 12.38 -22.35
CA ASN A 397 18.58 12.89 -23.62
C ASN A 397 17.19 12.29 -23.86
N SER A 398 16.19 12.85 -23.23
CA SER A 398 14.82 12.91 -23.70
C SER A 398 14.61 14.39 -24.01
N GLY A 399 14.85 14.75 -25.27
CA GLY A 399 14.33 16.00 -25.79
C GLY A 399 12.83 15.99 -25.56
N GLU A 400 12.38 16.85 -24.65
CA GLU A 400 11.12 17.59 -24.68
C GLU A 400 10.98 18.31 -23.34
N SER A 401 11.43 19.57 -23.37
CA SER A 401 11.08 20.57 -22.38
C SER A 401 9.57 20.54 -22.16
N SER A 402 9.19 20.37 -20.91
CA SER A 402 7.83 20.52 -20.39
C SER A 402 7.35 21.95 -20.60
N THR A 403 6.77 22.23 -21.77
CA THR A 403 5.56 23.04 -21.84
C THR A 403 4.39 22.12 -21.48
N ALA A 404 3.43 22.62 -20.71
CA ALA A 404 2.16 21.95 -20.49
C ALA A 404 1.38 21.93 -21.82
N GLY A 405 1.84 21.11 -22.78
CA GLY A 405 1.14 20.85 -24.02
C GLY A 405 -0.16 20.13 -23.70
N ASN A 406 -1.26 20.60 -24.29
CA ASN A 406 -2.56 19.96 -24.23
C ASN A 406 -2.42 18.52 -24.79
N ILE A 407 -2.34 17.53 -23.91
CA ILE A 407 -2.27 16.12 -24.31
C ILE A 407 -3.63 15.73 -24.89
N LYS A 408 -3.71 15.65 -26.23
CA LYS A 408 -4.89 15.21 -26.99
C LYS A 408 -4.66 13.82 -27.60
N TRP A 409 -5.77 13.16 -27.97
CA TRP A 409 -5.72 11.90 -28.70
C TRP A 409 -5.12 12.10 -30.10
N LYS A 410 -4.41 11.09 -30.62
CA LYS A 410 -3.82 11.11 -31.96
C LYS A 410 -4.42 10.01 -32.84
N PRO A 411 -4.79 10.33 -34.10
CA PRO A 411 -5.28 9.32 -35.04
C PRO A 411 -4.22 8.24 -35.32
N PRO A 412 -4.65 7.01 -35.69
CA PRO A 412 -3.75 5.96 -36.14
C PRO A 412 -3.19 6.25 -37.54
N GLU A 413 -2.26 5.42 -38.01
CA GLU A 413 -1.72 5.50 -39.38
C GLU A 413 -2.78 5.18 -40.44
N VAL A 414 -2.48 5.51 -41.70
CA VAL A 414 -3.37 5.29 -42.84
C VAL A 414 -3.84 3.83 -42.88
N ASP A 415 -5.13 3.64 -43.16
CA ASP A 415 -5.82 2.34 -43.20
C ASP A 415 -5.80 1.51 -41.90
N GLN A 416 -5.44 2.13 -40.78
CA GLN A 416 -5.55 1.52 -39.46
C GLN A 416 -6.75 2.06 -38.67
N LEU A 417 -7.21 1.25 -37.73
CA LEU A 417 -8.24 1.62 -36.76
C LEU A 417 -7.65 1.66 -35.36
N LYS A 418 -8.28 2.46 -34.51
CA LYS A 418 -7.89 2.58 -33.11
C LYS A 418 -9.13 2.47 -32.22
N ILE A 419 -9.05 1.59 -31.23
CA ILE A 419 -10.10 1.38 -30.24
C ILE A 419 -9.64 1.95 -28.91
N ASN A 420 -10.28 3.02 -28.45
CA ASN A 420 -10.08 3.53 -27.10
C ASN A 420 -11.03 2.81 -26.15
N VAL A 421 -10.52 2.26 -25.04
CA VAL A 421 -11.30 1.54 -24.03
C VAL A 421 -11.02 2.06 -22.62
N ASP A 422 -12.06 2.08 -21.77
CA ASP A 422 -12.01 2.45 -20.36
C ASP A 422 -13.01 1.63 -19.56
N ALA A 423 -12.73 1.38 -18.28
CA ALA A 423 -13.67 0.75 -17.36
C ALA A 423 -14.08 1.68 -16.21
N ALA A 424 -15.37 1.73 -15.91
CA ALA A 424 -15.91 2.54 -14.83
C ALA A 424 -16.54 1.64 -13.74
N LEU A 425 -15.96 1.68 -12.54
CA LEU A 425 -16.58 1.07 -11.36
C LEU A 425 -17.72 1.97 -10.85
N SER A 426 -18.92 1.42 -10.71
CA SER A 426 -20.03 2.11 -10.06
C SER A 426 -19.92 1.95 -8.54
N THR A 427 -19.51 2.99 -7.82
CA THR A 427 -19.42 2.96 -6.35
C THR A 427 -20.77 2.63 -5.73
N GLY A 428 -20.83 1.55 -4.94
CA GLY A 428 -22.04 1.08 -4.26
C GLY A 428 -22.94 0.15 -5.07
N GLN A 429 -22.63 -0.13 -6.34
CA GLN A 429 -23.35 -1.10 -7.16
C GLN A 429 -22.44 -2.29 -7.47
N ASN A 430 -22.93 -3.52 -7.34
CA ASN A 430 -22.22 -4.77 -7.66
C ASN A 430 -22.10 -4.99 -9.19
N SER A 431 -21.62 -3.98 -9.90
CA SER A 431 -21.46 -3.94 -11.36
C SER A 431 -20.41 -2.91 -11.78
N TYR A 432 -19.88 -3.08 -12.99
CA TYR A 432 -18.97 -2.13 -13.62
C TYR A 432 -19.32 -1.97 -15.10
N GLY A 433 -19.05 -0.77 -15.63
CA GLY A 433 -19.23 -0.43 -17.03
C GLY A 433 -17.91 -0.51 -17.80
N VAL A 434 -17.99 -0.87 -19.08
CA VAL A 434 -16.89 -0.80 -20.04
C VAL A 434 -17.37 0.04 -21.22
N GLY A 435 -16.59 1.03 -21.62
CA GLY A 435 -16.87 1.86 -22.78
C GLY A 435 -15.74 1.76 -23.79
N MET A 436 -16.09 1.61 -25.06
CA MET A 436 -15.11 1.54 -26.14
C MET A 436 -15.57 2.25 -27.41
N VAL A 437 -14.65 2.94 -28.07
CA VAL A 437 -14.92 3.70 -29.30
C VAL A 437 -13.86 3.42 -30.35
N ILE A 438 -14.32 3.20 -31.58
CA ILE A 438 -13.47 3.01 -32.77
C ILE A 438 -13.38 4.30 -33.54
N ARG A 439 -12.16 4.70 -33.88
CA ARG A 439 -11.86 5.81 -34.79
C ARG A 439 -10.86 5.39 -35.87
N ASN A 440 -10.95 6.00 -37.04
CA ASN A 440 -10.00 5.82 -38.14
C ASN A 440 -8.91 6.91 -38.15
N HIS A 441 -8.01 6.85 -39.13
CA HIS A 441 -6.93 7.83 -39.34
C HIS A 441 -7.40 9.26 -39.65
N HIS A 442 -8.65 9.46 -40.10
CA HIS A 442 -9.27 10.77 -40.27
C HIS A 442 -9.94 11.29 -38.98
N SER A 443 -9.66 10.67 -37.83
CA SER A 443 -10.33 10.96 -36.55
C SER A 443 -11.86 10.76 -36.57
N GLN A 444 -12.39 10.08 -37.60
CA GLN A 444 -13.82 9.87 -37.75
C GLN A 444 -14.26 8.73 -36.83
N TYR A 445 -15.39 8.95 -36.16
CA TYR A 445 -16.07 7.91 -35.40
C TYR A 445 -16.57 6.81 -36.32
N ARG A 446 -16.24 5.55 -36.00
CA ARG A 446 -16.68 4.37 -36.75
C ARG A 446 -17.64 3.48 -35.97
N GLY A 447 -17.69 3.64 -34.66
CA GLY A 447 -18.63 2.93 -33.80
C GLY A 447 -18.26 3.05 -32.35
N GLY A 448 -19.22 2.75 -31.47
CA GLY A 448 -19.01 2.69 -30.03
C GLY A 448 -19.80 1.55 -29.42
N LYS A 449 -19.26 0.97 -28.36
CA LYS A 449 -19.96 -0.01 -27.53
C LYS A 449 -19.86 0.43 -26.07
N THR A 450 -20.97 0.30 -25.35
CA THR A 450 -20.95 0.33 -23.88
C THR A 450 -21.53 -0.99 -23.37
N MET A 451 -20.93 -1.54 -22.33
CA MET A 451 -21.29 -2.82 -21.76
C MET A 451 -21.34 -2.69 -20.25
N ARG A 452 -22.23 -3.43 -19.60
CA ARG A 452 -22.28 -3.48 -18.15
C ARG A 452 -22.23 -4.90 -17.65
N PHE A 453 -21.27 -5.17 -16.79
CA PHE A 453 -21.06 -6.49 -16.21
C PHE A 453 -21.48 -6.51 -14.74
N ALA A 454 -22.12 -7.61 -14.34
CA ALA A 454 -22.30 -7.95 -12.95
C ALA A 454 -20.97 -8.34 -12.28
N GLY A 455 -20.84 -8.02 -11.00
CA GLY A 455 -19.81 -8.58 -10.13
C GLY A 455 -18.98 -7.54 -9.41
N MET A 456 -18.34 -7.98 -8.32
CA MET A 456 -17.40 -7.17 -7.55
C MET A 456 -15.98 -7.48 -8.00
N VAL A 457 -15.42 -6.58 -8.79
CA VAL A 457 -14.09 -6.73 -9.38
C VAL A 457 -13.18 -5.57 -8.97
N SER A 458 -11.88 -5.83 -8.97
CA SER A 458 -10.86 -4.79 -8.83
C SER A 458 -10.81 -3.91 -10.09
N VAL A 459 -10.25 -2.70 -9.96
CA VAL A 459 -10.01 -1.80 -11.11
C VAL A 459 -9.24 -2.53 -12.22
N LEU A 460 -8.20 -3.29 -11.85
CA LEU A 460 -7.40 -4.04 -12.82
C LEU A 460 -8.22 -5.09 -13.57
N GLU A 461 -9.08 -5.84 -12.88
CA GLU A 461 -9.97 -6.83 -13.52
C GLU A 461 -10.98 -6.16 -14.47
N ALA A 462 -11.56 -5.01 -14.08
CA ALA A 462 -12.49 -4.28 -14.93
C ALA A 462 -11.80 -3.78 -16.21
N GLU A 463 -10.62 -3.17 -16.08
CA GLU A 463 -9.81 -2.70 -17.21
C GLU A 463 -9.38 -3.84 -18.13
N LEU A 464 -8.91 -4.97 -17.58
CA LEU A 464 -8.52 -6.13 -18.38
C LEU A 464 -9.72 -6.78 -19.08
N LYS A 465 -10.89 -6.81 -18.44
CA LYS A 465 -12.12 -7.23 -19.11
C LYS A 465 -12.47 -6.29 -20.26
N GLY A 466 -12.30 -4.98 -20.07
CA GLY A 466 -12.47 -4.00 -21.15
C GLY A 466 -11.54 -4.26 -22.33
N ILE A 467 -10.26 -4.50 -22.07
CA ILE A 467 -9.29 -4.87 -23.11
C ILE A 467 -9.70 -6.16 -23.82
N LEU A 468 -10.12 -7.19 -23.08
CA LEU A 468 -10.56 -8.46 -23.67
C LEU A 468 -11.74 -8.24 -24.63
N GLU A 469 -12.76 -7.51 -24.21
CA GLU A 469 -13.92 -7.20 -25.07
C GLU A 469 -13.53 -6.35 -26.29
N ALA A 470 -12.57 -5.43 -26.14
CA ALA A 470 -12.05 -4.65 -27.26
C ALA A 470 -11.26 -5.53 -28.26
N ILE A 471 -10.51 -6.53 -27.79
CA ILE A 471 -9.82 -7.51 -28.65
C ILE A 471 -10.86 -8.33 -29.42
N LEU A 472 -11.89 -8.84 -28.73
CA LEU A 472 -12.96 -9.61 -29.37
C LEU A 472 -13.70 -8.76 -30.42
N TRP A 473 -13.99 -7.50 -30.12
CA TRP A 473 -14.59 -6.60 -31.10
C TRP A 473 -13.67 -6.32 -32.28
N ALA A 474 -12.38 -6.12 -32.05
CA ALA A 474 -11.40 -5.91 -33.12
C ALA A 474 -11.31 -7.11 -34.07
N GLN A 475 -11.51 -8.34 -33.57
CA GLN A 475 -11.54 -9.55 -34.40
C GLN A 475 -12.75 -9.61 -35.35
N GLU A 476 -13.86 -8.94 -35.02
CA GLU A 476 -15.05 -8.82 -35.89
C GLU A 476 -14.79 -7.89 -37.09
N LEU A 477 -13.79 -6.99 -37.00
CA LEU A 477 -13.50 -5.94 -37.99
C LEU A 477 -12.53 -6.41 -39.08
N ALA A 478 -12.75 -7.61 -39.62
CA ALA A 478 -11.86 -8.32 -40.55
C ALA A 478 -11.04 -7.39 -41.49
N ASP A 479 -9.76 -7.71 -41.67
CA ASP A 479 -8.80 -7.04 -42.56
C ASP A 479 -8.21 -5.67 -42.17
N CYS A 480 -8.54 -5.11 -40.99
CA CYS A 480 -7.88 -3.91 -40.47
C CYS A 480 -6.73 -4.22 -39.49
N TYR A 481 -5.69 -3.38 -39.47
CA TYR A 481 -4.78 -3.28 -38.33
C TYR A 481 -5.43 -2.43 -37.24
N VAL A 482 -5.47 -2.96 -36.02
CA VAL A 482 -6.20 -2.34 -34.91
C VAL A 482 -5.28 -2.13 -33.71
N THR A 483 -5.18 -0.88 -33.25
CA THR A 483 -4.51 -0.55 -31.99
C THR A 483 -5.54 -0.28 -30.90
N ILE A 484 -5.49 -1.05 -29.82
CA ILE A 484 -6.33 -0.86 -28.63
C ILE A 484 -5.58 0.00 -27.62
N GLU A 485 -6.19 1.11 -27.21
CA GLU A 485 -5.62 2.09 -26.27
C GLU A 485 -6.44 2.14 -24.97
N THR A 486 -5.74 2.07 -23.83
CA THR A 486 -6.29 2.25 -22.48
C THR A 486 -5.40 3.20 -21.67
N ASP A 487 -5.96 3.86 -20.65
CA ASP A 487 -5.18 4.66 -19.70
C ASP A 487 -4.57 3.85 -18.55
N SER A 488 -4.86 2.54 -18.49
CA SER A 488 -4.29 1.64 -17.49
C SER A 488 -2.97 1.05 -17.97
N LEU A 489 -1.86 1.74 -17.66
CA LEU A 489 -0.50 1.24 -17.94
C LEU A 489 -0.24 -0.13 -17.30
N ILE A 490 -0.85 -0.40 -16.14
CA ILE A 490 -0.71 -1.69 -15.44
C ILE A 490 -1.36 -2.81 -16.27
N SER A 491 -2.53 -2.58 -16.85
CA SER A 491 -3.22 -3.55 -17.69
C SER A 491 -2.44 -3.81 -18.99
N VAL A 492 -1.92 -2.76 -19.62
CA VAL A 492 -1.08 -2.87 -20.83
C VAL A 492 0.19 -3.69 -20.55
N ASN A 493 0.88 -3.40 -19.45
CA ASN A 493 2.07 -4.16 -19.07
C ASN A 493 1.74 -5.63 -18.76
N ALA A 494 0.61 -5.90 -18.10
CA ALA A 494 0.16 -7.25 -17.81
C ALA A 494 -0.07 -8.07 -19.10
N VAL A 495 -0.72 -7.46 -20.10
CA VAL A 495 -0.99 -8.12 -21.40
C VAL A 495 0.29 -8.25 -22.24
N ASN A 496 1.10 -7.19 -22.36
CA ASN A 496 2.24 -7.20 -23.28
C ASN A 496 3.46 -7.96 -22.76
N ARG A 497 3.67 -8.02 -21.44
CA ARG A 497 4.89 -8.62 -20.84
C ARG A 497 4.63 -9.94 -20.12
N GLY A 498 3.36 -10.33 -19.94
CA GLY A 498 2.97 -11.56 -19.24
C GLY A 498 3.45 -11.68 -17.78
N HIS A 499 4.00 -10.61 -17.19
CA HIS A 499 4.63 -10.62 -15.87
C HIS A 499 4.03 -9.55 -14.95
N ASP A 500 3.95 -9.89 -13.66
CA ASP A 500 3.49 -9.05 -12.53
C ASP A 500 1.99 -8.67 -12.47
N SER A 501 1.12 -9.38 -13.19
CA SER A 501 -0.33 -9.23 -12.99
C SER A 501 -0.77 -9.77 -11.62
N SER A 502 -1.78 -9.13 -11.01
CA SER A 502 -2.42 -9.65 -9.80
C SER A 502 -2.89 -11.09 -10.02
N MET A 503 -2.69 -11.98 -9.03
CA MET A 503 -3.16 -13.38 -9.10
C MET A 503 -4.66 -13.47 -9.43
N GLU A 504 -5.45 -12.46 -9.04
CA GLU A 504 -6.89 -12.40 -9.30
C GLU A 504 -7.25 -12.11 -10.76
N ALA A 505 -6.36 -11.42 -11.48
CA ALA A 505 -6.59 -10.99 -12.85
C ALA A 505 -5.98 -11.95 -13.89
N GLU A 506 -5.21 -12.95 -13.46
CA GLU A 506 -4.44 -13.86 -14.34
C GLU A 506 -5.30 -14.54 -15.41
N ASP A 507 -6.54 -14.93 -15.06
CA ASP A 507 -7.49 -15.53 -16.01
C ASP A 507 -7.83 -14.60 -17.19
N LEU A 508 -7.96 -13.29 -16.93
CA LEU A 508 -8.23 -12.30 -17.99
C LEU A 508 -6.98 -12.05 -18.82
N VAL A 509 -5.81 -11.97 -18.17
CA VAL A 509 -4.53 -11.81 -18.87
C VAL A 509 -4.32 -12.98 -19.84
N GLN A 510 -4.56 -14.21 -19.38
CA GLN A 510 -4.47 -15.41 -20.21
C GLN A 510 -5.45 -15.36 -21.39
N GLN A 511 -6.71 -14.97 -21.15
CA GLN A 511 -7.69 -14.81 -22.24
C GLN A 511 -7.28 -13.74 -23.26
N CYS A 512 -6.75 -12.60 -22.81
CA CYS A 512 -6.24 -11.57 -23.72
C CYS A 512 -5.06 -12.09 -24.55
N LEU A 513 -4.11 -12.79 -23.93
CA LEU A 513 -2.94 -13.36 -24.62
C LEU A 513 -3.36 -14.40 -25.67
N GLU A 514 -4.28 -15.31 -25.32
CA GLU A 514 -4.85 -16.28 -26.26
C GLU A 514 -5.54 -15.57 -27.42
N ALA A 515 -6.39 -14.59 -27.14
CA ALA A 515 -7.11 -13.83 -28.18
C ALA A 515 -6.17 -13.04 -29.10
N LEU A 516 -5.08 -12.46 -28.57
CA LEU A 516 -4.07 -11.76 -29.36
C LEU A 516 -3.21 -12.72 -30.19
N SER A 517 -2.89 -13.90 -29.65
CA SER A 517 -2.10 -14.91 -30.38
C SER A 517 -2.79 -15.39 -31.67
N ASN A 518 -4.12 -15.30 -31.72
CA ASN A 518 -4.91 -15.66 -32.88
C ASN A 518 -4.94 -14.58 -33.98
N ASN A 519 -4.45 -13.36 -33.72
CA ASN A 519 -4.49 -12.27 -34.70
C ASN A 519 -3.33 -11.26 -34.53
N SER A 520 -2.31 -11.39 -35.37
CA SER A 520 -1.12 -10.51 -35.36
C SER A 520 -1.39 -9.06 -35.78
N ARG A 521 -2.61 -8.73 -36.24
CA ARG A 521 -3.00 -7.36 -36.66
C ARG A 521 -3.54 -6.52 -35.50
N ILE A 522 -3.70 -7.10 -34.31
CA ILE A 522 -4.21 -6.41 -33.11
C ILE A 522 -3.06 -6.16 -32.14
N SER A 523 -2.94 -4.93 -31.65
CA SER A 523 -1.97 -4.57 -30.61
C SER A 523 -2.62 -3.78 -29.47
N VAL A 524 -2.01 -3.81 -28.29
CA VAL A 524 -2.48 -3.10 -27.10
C VAL A 524 -1.41 -2.08 -26.66
N SER A 525 -1.81 -0.83 -26.50
CA SER A 525 -0.92 0.27 -26.12
C SER A 525 -1.53 1.17 -25.03
N HIS A 526 -0.66 1.95 -24.38
CA HIS A 526 -1.07 2.87 -23.33
C HIS A 526 -1.22 4.29 -23.87
N VAL A 527 -2.30 4.96 -23.49
CA VAL A 527 -2.53 6.37 -23.77
C VAL A 527 -2.73 7.14 -22.45
N LYS A 528 -2.35 8.41 -22.40
CA LYS A 528 -2.59 9.22 -21.19
C LYS A 528 -4.10 9.47 -21.02
N LYS A 529 -4.57 9.51 -19.77
CA LYS A 529 -5.99 9.73 -19.44
C LYS A 529 -6.64 10.94 -20.14
N GLN A 530 -5.89 12.04 -20.34
CA GLN A 530 -6.40 13.22 -21.05
C GLN A 530 -6.82 12.93 -22.49
N ALA A 531 -6.18 11.94 -23.13
CA ALA A 531 -6.42 11.48 -24.49
C ALA A 531 -7.37 10.26 -24.57
N ASN A 532 -7.90 9.77 -23.43
CA ASN A 532 -8.86 8.66 -23.39
C ASN A 532 -10.27 9.08 -22.93
N LYS A 533 -10.57 10.39 -22.93
CA LYS A 533 -11.82 10.95 -22.37
C LYS A 533 -13.08 10.39 -23.02
N VAL A 534 -13.05 10.08 -24.32
CA VAL A 534 -14.22 9.56 -25.05
C VAL A 534 -14.65 8.20 -24.49
N ALA A 535 -13.70 7.26 -24.36
CA ALA A 535 -13.97 5.95 -23.78
C ALA A 535 -14.39 6.06 -22.31
N HIS A 536 -13.75 6.97 -21.55
CA HIS A 536 -14.08 7.26 -20.16
C HIS A 536 -15.53 7.73 -19.94
N ASN A 537 -16.01 8.59 -20.83
CA ASN A 537 -17.39 9.06 -20.78
C ASN A 537 -18.36 7.94 -21.20
N LEU A 538 -18.01 7.17 -22.23
CA LEU A 538 -18.86 6.07 -22.72
C LEU A 538 -19.00 4.93 -21.70
N ALA A 539 -17.96 4.65 -20.91
CA ALA A 539 -17.98 3.62 -19.86
C ALA A 539 -18.97 3.93 -18.73
N ARG A 540 -19.40 5.20 -18.61
CA ARG A 540 -20.39 5.67 -17.61
C ARG A 540 -21.79 5.81 -18.16
N VAL A 541 -22.00 5.57 -19.46
CA VAL A 541 -23.34 5.61 -20.04
C VAL A 541 -24.19 4.50 -19.41
N PRO A 542 -25.41 4.81 -18.93
CA PRO A 542 -26.28 3.79 -18.34
C PRO A 542 -26.57 2.66 -19.33
N CYS A 543 -26.40 1.43 -18.85
CA CYS A 543 -26.76 0.21 -19.54
C CYS A 543 -27.34 -0.76 -18.51
N GLU A 544 -28.27 -1.63 -18.94
CA GLU A 544 -28.83 -2.68 -18.08
C GLU A 544 -27.74 -3.69 -17.69
N ARG A 545 -27.93 -4.38 -16.56
CA ARG A 545 -26.93 -5.33 -16.05
C ARG A 545 -26.81 -6.53 -17.00
N ASN A 546 -25.57 -6.91 -17.33
CA ASN A 546 -25.24 -7.98 -18.28
C ASN A 546 -25.77 -7.70 -19.70
N CYS A 547 -25.89 -6.43 -20.06
CA CYS A 547 -26.32 -5.97 -21.39
C CYS A 547 -25.19 -5.17 -22.06
N PHE A 548 -25.33 -4.97 -23.37
CA PHE A 548 -24.49 -4.08 -24.16
C PHE A 548 -25.35 -3.24 -25.10
N ILE A 549 -24.88 -2.03 -25.40
CA ILE A 549 -25.48 -1.13 -26.38
C ILE A 549 -24.42 -0.78 -27.42
N VAL A 550 -24.78 -0.91 -28.69
CA VAL A 550 -23.94 -0.53 -29.83
C VAL A 550 -24.44 0.78 -30.40
N PHE A 551 -23.51 1.70 -30.66
CA PHE A 551 -23.74 3.01 -31.23
C PHE A 551 -23.13 3.06 -32.63
N SER A 552 -23.99 3.15 -33.65
CA SER A 552 -23.57 3.37 -35.04
C SER A 552 -23.22 4.84 -35.30
N SER A 553 -23.78 5.77 -34.52
CA SER A 553 -23.46 7.19 -34.50
C SER A 553 -23.10 7.66 -33.09
N PRO A 554 -22.30 8.72 -32.92
CA PRO A 554 -21.86 9.16 -31.60
C PRO A 554 -23.05 9.64 -30.75
N PRO A 555 -23.26 9.11 -29.53
CA PRO A 555 -24.25 9.64 -28.61
C PRO A 555 -23.90 11.08 -28.22
N SER A 556 -24.92 11.88 -27.89
CA SER A 556 -24.80 13.32 -27.61
C SER A 556 -23.76 13.65 -26.53
N CYS A 557 -23.61 12.77 -25.54
CA CYS A 557 -22.63 12.90 -24.46
C CYS A 557 -21.16 12.84 -24.93
N LEU A 558 -20.89 12.33 -26.13
CA LEU A 558 -19.53 12.23 -26.68
C LEU A 558 -19.19 13.34 -27.67
N LEU A 559 -20.18 14.03 -28.24
CA LEU A 559 -19.99 15.00 -29.33
C LEU A 559 -18.99 16.09 -28.97
N GLY A 560 -19.11 16.70 -27.78
CA GLY A 560 -18.17 17.75 -27.35
C GLY A 560 -16.73 17.26 -27.18
N THR A 561 -16.53 16.00 -26.76
CA THR A 561 -15.19 15.43 -26.59
C THR A 561 -14.59 15.01 -27.94
N LEU A 562 -15.41 14.44 -28.83
CA LEU A 562 -15.00 14.05 -30.18
C LEU A 562 -14.64 15.28 -31.03
N LEU A 563 -15.43 16.35 -30.95
CA LEU A 563 -15.13 17.61 -31.65
C LEU A 563 -13.84 18.23 -31.13
N SER A 564 -13.59 18.22 -29.82
CA SER A 564 -12.32 18.70 -29.25
C SER A 564 -11.10 17.91 -29.73
N ASP A 565 -11.27 16.62 -30.05
CA ASP A 565 -10.20 15.77 -30.60
C ASP A 565 -10.00 15.99 -32.11
N ALA A 566 -11.01 16.49 -32.83
CA ALA A 566 -11.00 16.66 -34.29
C ALA A 566 -10.59 18.06 -34.78
N LEU A 567 -10.74 19.10 -33.97
CA LEU A 567 -10.64 20.52 -34.39
C LEU A 567 -9.22 21.09 -34.69
N GLU A 568 -8.18 20.28 -34.86
CA GLU A 568 -6.82 20.78 -35.19
C GLU A 568 -6.06 19.87 -36.16
N PHE A 569 -6.71 19.47 -37.26
CA PHE A 569 -6.00 19.03 -38.47
C PHE A 569 -6.30 19.98 -39.63
#